data_AF-A0A401GD86-F1
#
_entry.id   AF-A0A401GD86-F1
#
_cell.length_a   1.000
_cell.length_b   1.000
_cell.length_c   1.000
_cell.angle_alpha   90.00
_cell.angle_beta   90.00
_cell.angle_gamma   90.00
#
_symmetry.space_group_name_H-M   'P 1'
#
loop_
_entity.id
_entity.type
_entity.pdbx_description
1 polymer ?
#
loop_
_entity_poly.entity_id
_entity_poly.type
_entity_poly.pdbx_seq_one_letter_code
_entity_poly.pdbx_strand_id
1 'polypeptide(L)'
;MNDARKQELTRSPIEVTKAAFHFPVYIDSLESPYATFRFRYRPKDILQAQGIITKDSDIVVLDGPPPKKECCWHSAEEDVNPLVDISALRGDGEIGDDADLAAIENQIRSLTEQLERKRRSKKRRAIADTRVKKEKLQELDIHIGESDIIELT
;
A
#
# COMPACT_ATOMS: atom_id res chain seq x y z
N MET A 1 21.59 -46.09 -27.78
CA MET A 1 22.14 -46.56 -26.50
C MET A 1 22.73 -45.35 -25.82
N ASN A 2 21.99 -44.77 -24.88
CA ASN A 2 22.37 -43.53 -24.19
C ASN A 2 22.67 -43.87 -22.73
N ASP A 3 23.95 -43.84 -22.37
CA ASP A 3 24.41 -44.08 -21.01
C ASP A 3 24.15 -42.85 -20.13
N ALA A 4 23.14 -42.95 -19.29
CA ALA A 4 22.75 -41.96 -18.29
C ALA A 4 23.78 -41.95 -17.15
N ARG A 5 24.68 -40.97 -17.19
CA ARG A 5 25.73 -40.71 -16.19
C ARG A 5 25.08 -40.16 -14.90
N LYS A 6 24.76 -41.05 -13.96
CA LYS A 6 24.33 -40.71 -12.60
C LYS A 6 25.50 -40.05 -11.86
N GLN A 7 25.45 -38.74 -11.66
CA GLN A 7 26.32 -38.06 -10.72
C GLN A 7 25.67 -38.12 -9.34
N GLU A 8 26.17 -39.02 -8.50
CA GLU A 8 25.81 -39.07 -7.09
C GLU A 8 26.47 -37.89 -6.38
N LEU A 9 25.65 -36.91 -6.02
CA LEU A 9 26.06 -35.74 -5.26
C LEU A 9 26.29 -36.16 -3.80
N THR A 10 27.51 -36.60 -3.50
CA THR A 10 27.96 -36.92 -2.15
C THR A 10 27.99 -35.63 -1.31
N ARG A 11 26.91 -35.39 -0.57
CA ARG A 11 26.87 -34.30 0.41
C ARG A 11 27.82 -34.67 1.56
N SER A 12 28.87 -33.87 1.73
CA SER A 12 29.76 -34.01 2.88
C SER A 12 28.99 -33.80 4.18
N PRO A 13 29.36 -34.51 5.26
CA PRO A 13 28.76 -34.33 6.58
C PRO A 13 28.90 -32.87 7.02
N ILE A 14 27.77 -32.22 7.32
CA ILE A 14 27.77 -30.87 7.88
C ILE A 14 28.22 -31.01 9.33
N GLU A 15 29.46 -30.63 9.61
CA GLU A 15 29.96 -30.55 10.99
C GLU A 15 29.22 -29.42 11.71
N VAL A 16 28.26 -29.80 12.55
CA VAL A 16 27.57 -28.87 13.45
C VAL A 16 28.55 -28.47 14.55
N THR A 17 29.35 -27.44 14.28
CA THR A 17 30.20 -26.83 15.29
C THR A 17 29.30 -26.21 16.36
N LYS A 18 29.57 -26.51 17.64
CA LYS A 18 28.85 -25.91 18.77
C LYS A 18 29.01 -24.39 18.66
N ALA A 19 27.90 -23.70 18.38
CA ALA A 19 27.90 -22.25 18.28
C ALA A 19 28.50 -21.64 19.55
N ALA A 20 29.60 -20.92 19.40
CA ALA A 20 30.21 -20.20 20.51
C ALA A 20 29.24 -19.08 20.92
N PHE A 21 28.76 -19.13 22.17
CA PHE A 21 27.92 -18.09 22.73
C PHE A 21 28.79 -16.88 23.06
N HIS A 22 28.59 -15.77 22.35
CA HIS A 22 29.23 -14.50 22.64
C HIS A 22 28.32 -13.69 23.58
N PHE A 23 28.80 -13.36 24.77
CA PHE A 23 28.10 -12.46 25.67
C PHE A 23 28.40 -11.00 25.28
N PRO A 24 27.39 -10.12 25.20
CA PRO A 24 27.63 -8.71 24.91
C PRO A 24 28.46 -8.09 26.02
N VAL A 25 29.59 -7.49 25.66
CA VAL A 25 30.54 -6.86 26.60
C VAL A 25 30.02 -5.50 27.07
N TYR A 26 29.23 -4.83 26.24
CA TYR A 26 28.70 -3.51 26.51
C TYR A 26 27.28 -3.37 25.93
N ILE A 27 26.41 -2.70 26.69
CA ILE A 27 25.08 -2.29 26.27
C ILE A 27 25.04 -0.78 26.44
N ASP A 28 24.71 -0.06 25.37
CA ASP A 28 24.69 1.40 25.40
C ASP A 28 23.64 1.95 26.37
N SER A 29 23.89 3.18 26.84
CA SER A 29 22.92 3.93 27.63
C SER A 29 21.81 4.53 26.75
N LEU A 30 20.65 4.82 27.35
CA LEU A 30 19.53 5.49 26.66
C LEU A 30 19.86 6.90 26.18
N GLU A 31 20.83 7.58 26.82
CA GLU A 31 21.26 8.94 26.47
C GLU A 31 22.15 8.96 25.21
N SER A 32 22.81 7.85 24.89
CA SER A 32 23.80 7.74 23.82
C SER A 32 23.76 6.38 23.12
N PRO A 33 22.67 6.03 22.40
CA PRO A 33 22.58 4.75 21.71
C PRO A 33 23.60 4.66 20.56
N TYR A 34 24.23 3.49 20.36
CA TYR A 34 25.15 3.26 19.23
C TYR A 34 24.46 3.43 17.88
N ALA A 35 23.21 2.98 17.77
CA ALA A 35 22.39 3.15 16.56
C ALA A 35 20.92 3.39 16.91
N THR A 36 20.24 4.18 16.09
CA THR A 36 18.79 4.39 16.18
C THR A 36 18.11 3.88 14.91
N PHE A 37 17.10 3.03 15.08
CA PHE A 37 16.31 2.51 13.97
C PHE A 37 14.99 3.27 13.89
N ARG A 38 14.73 3.89 12.74
CA ARG A 38 13.44 4.55 12.50
C ARG A 38 12.61 3.74 11.52
N PHE A 39 11.62 3.04 12.05
CA PHE A 39 10.67 2.30 11.23
C PHE A 39 9.66 3.26 10.61
N ARG A 40 9.59 3.27 9.28
CA ARG A 40 8.55 4.00 8.54
C ARG A 40 7.45 3.02 8.18
N TYR A 41 6.30 3.19 8.82
CA TYR A 41 5.11 2.42 8.49
C TYR A 41 4.38 3.05 7.30
N ARG A 42 3.62 2.22 6.59
CA ARG A 42 2.65 2.72 5.62
C ARG A 42 1.58 3.54 6.35
N PRO A 43 0.98 4.55 5.70
CA PRO A 43 -0.17 5.27 6.26
C PRO A 43 -1.26 4.32 6.76
N LYS A 44 -1.93 4.71 7.85
CA LYS A 44 -2.97 3.92 8.53
C LYS A 44 -4.03 3.42 7.54
N ASP A 45 -4.46 4.28 6.62
CA ASP A 45 -5.46 3.98 5.60
C ASP A 45 -5.06 2.80 4.70
N ILE A 46 -3.78 2.70 4.32
CA ILE A 46 -3.27 1.60 3.50
C ILE A 46 -3.26 0.30 4.30
N LEU A 47 -2.84 0.37 5.56
CA LEU A 47 -2.81 -0.79 6.45
C LEU A 47 -4.23 -1.31 6.74
N GLN A 48 -5.21 -0.41 6.86
CA GLN A 48 -6.62 -0.77 6.98
C GLN A 48 -7.19 -1.37 5.70
N ALA A 49 -6.88 -0.79 4.54
CA ALA A 49 -7.33 -1.33 3.25
C ALA A 49 -6.77 -2.73 2.97
N GLN A 50 -5.58 -3.04 3.48
CA GLN A 50 -4.96 -4.37 3.40
C GLN A 50 -5.46 -5.35 4.48
N GLY A 51 -6.32 -4.92 5.40
CA GLY A 51 -6.81 -5.75 6.51
C GLY A 51 -5.74 -6.08 7.56
N ILE A 52 -4.62 -5.35 7.58
CA ILE A 52 -3.55 -5.53 8.57
C ILE A 52 -3.94 -4.88 9.90
N ILE A 53 -4.66 -3.76 9.84
CA ILE A 53 -5.17 -3.03 11.02
C ILE A 53 -6.70 -2.97 10.92
N THR A 54 -7.40 -3.20 12.03
CA THR A 54 -8.85 -3.02 12.14
C THR A 54 -9.24 -1.55 12.09
N LYS A 55 -10.39 -1.24 11.49
CA LYS A 55 -10.91 0.14 11.51
C LYS A 55 -11.45 0.42 12.90
N ASP A 56 -11.13 1.59 13.46
CA ASP A 56 -11.58 1.97 14.81
C ASP A 56 -13.12 2.00 14.92
N SER A 57 -13.83 2.15 13.78
CA SER A 57 -15.29 2.07 13.67
C SER A 57 -15.87 0.69 13.92
N ASP A 58 -15.06 -0.37 13.80
CA ASP A 58 -15.52 -1.76 13.89
C ASP A 58 -15.45 -2.27 15.33
N ILE A 59 -14.98 -1.46 16.28
CA ILE A 59 -15.19 -1.71 17.71
C ILE A 59 -16.64 -1.36 18.03
N VAL A 60 -17.55 -2.17 17.50
CA VAL A 60 -18.93 -2.18 17.94
C VAL A 60 -18.90 -2.78 19.35
N VAL A 61 -18.94 -1.92 20.35
CA VAL A 61 -19.22 -2.31 21.74
C VAL A 61 -20.56 -3.03 21.71
N LEU A 62 -20.51 -4.36 21.80
CA LEU A 62 -21.63 -5.29 21.62
C LEU A 62 -22.73 -5.19 22.70
N ASP A 63 -22.59 -4.29 23.68
CA ASP A 63 -23.52 -4.11 24.80
C ASP A 63 -24.41 -2.85 24.68
N GLY A 64 -24.41 -2.18 23.52
CA GLY A 64 -25.28 -1.02 23.27
C GLY A 64 -26.65 -1.41 22.71
N PRO A 65 -27.77 -0.84 23.22
CA PRO A 65 -29.09 -1.04 22.62
C PRO A 65 -29.09 -0.57 21.15
N PRO A 66 -29.78 -1.29 20.24
CA PRO A 66 -29.72 -1.02 18.81
C PRO A 66 -30.08 0.44 18.52
N PRO A 67 -29.25 1.17 17.75
CA PRO A 67 -29.56 2.55 17.41
C PRO A 67 -30.86 2.58 16.62
N LYS A 68 -31.83 3.35 17.11
CA LYS A 68 -33.07 3.64 16.39
C LYS A 68 -32.68 4.34 15.10
N LYS A 69 -32.93 3.68 13.97
CA LYS A 69 -32.76 4.24 12.64
C LYS A 69 -33.75 5.40 12.48
N GLU A 70 -33.30 6.62 12.73
CA GLU A 70 -34.01 7.80 12.27
C GLU A 70 -33.74 7.94 10.77
N CYS A 71 -34.82 7.77 10.01
CA CYS A 71 -34.86 7.99 8.58
C CYS A 71 -34.61 9.48 8.29
N CYS A 72 -33.40 9.84 7.89
CA CYS A 72 -33.17 11.10 7.19
C CYS A 72 -32.76 10.83 5.74
N TRP A 73 -33.74 11.17 4.90
CA TRP A 73 -33.77 11.12 3.46
C TRP A 73 -32.69 12.03 2.83
N HIS A 74 -31.99 11.47 1.84
CA HIS A 74 -31.37 12.13 0.67
C HIS A 74 -30.30 13.23 0.86
N SER A 75 -29.06 12.88 0.52
CA SER A 75 -28.42 13.46 -0.68
C SER A 75 -27.50 12.41 -1.30
N ALA A 76 -28.00 11.80 -2.36
CA ALA A 76 -27.34 10.80 -3.18
C ALA A 76 -26.34 11.50 -4.11
N GLU A 77 -25.05 11.36 -3.80
CA GLU A 77 -24.06 11.12 -4.85
C GLU A 77 -23.48 9.75 -4.54
N GLU A 78 -24.10 8.75 -5.15
CA GLU A 78 -23.70 7.35 -5.06
C GLU A 78 -22.32 7.20 -5.72
N ASP A 79 -21.26 7.14 -4.90
CA ASP A 79 -20.07 6.38 -5.25
C ASP A 79 -20.50 4.90 -5.27
N VAL A 80 -21.06 4.50 -6.42
CA VAL A 80 -21.37 3.12 -6.72
C VAL A 80 -20.03 2.39 -6.79
N ASN A 81 -19.59 1.84 -5.67
CA ASN A 81 -18.64 0.75 -5.68
C ASN A 81 -19.42 -0.46 -6.19
N PRO A 82 -19.23 -0.91 -7.46
CA PRO A 82 -19.84 -2.14 -7.89
C PRO A 82 -19.26 -3.24 -6.99
N LEU A 83 -20.10 -3.77 -6.10
CA LEU A 83 -19.83 -4.99 -5.38
C LEU A 83 -19.83 -6.10 -6.44
N VAL A 84 -18.68 -6.31 -7.08
CA VAL A 84 -18.50 -7.40 -8.03
C VAL A 84 -18.54 -8.67 -7.20
N ASP A 85 -19.65 -9.40 -7.30
CA ASP A 85 -19.83 -10.71 -6.68
C ASP A 85 -18.94 -11.72 -7.42
N ILE A 86 -17.71 -11.89 -6.93
CA ILE A 86 -16.67 -12.76 -7.51
C ILE A 86 -17.11 -14.23 -7.50
N SER A 87 -18.11 -14.58 -6.68
CA SER A 87 -18.62 -15.95 -6.51
C SER A 87 -19.27 -16.52 -7.77
N ALA A 88 -19.76 -15.66 -8.67
CA ALA A 88 -20.52 -16.08 -9.85
C ALA A 88 -19.63 -16.39 -11.09
N LEU A 89 -18.31 -16.21 -11.01
CA LEU A 89 -17.39 -16.34 -12.15
C LEU A 89 -16.73 -17.74 -12.30
N ARG A 90 -17.28 -18.79 -11.69
CA ARG A 90 -16.94 -20.18 -12.06
C ARG A 90 -17.81 -20.65 -13.23
N GLY A 91 -17.69 -19.96 -14.35
CA GLY A 91 -18.13 -20.46 -15.64
C GLY A 91 -16.95 -21.14 -16.33
N ASP A 92 -17.10 -22.42 -16.68
CA ASP A 92 -16.19 -23.22 -17.50
C ASP A 92 -16.30 -22.87 -19.00
N GLY A 93 -16.54 -21.59 -19.30
CA GLY A 93 -16.79 -21.11 -20.66
C GLY A 93 -15.50 -20.85 -21.42
N GLU A 94 -15.44 -21.41 -22.63
CA GLU A 94 -14.42 -21.14 -23.65
C GLU A 94 -14.10 -19.65 -23.76
N ILE A 95 -12.87 -19.29 -23.40
CA ILE A 95 -12.29 -17.98 -23.61
C ILE A 95 -11.97 -17.89 -25.11
N GLY A 96 -12.92 -17.40 -25.91
CA GLY A 96 -12.80 -17.52 -27.37
C GLY A 96 -13.48 -16.45 -28.22
N ASP A 97 -14.08 -15.41 -27.64
CA ASP A 97 -14.68 -14.33 -28.44
C ASP A 97 -13.77 -13.10 -28.43
N ASP A 98 -12.97 -12.92 -29.49
CA ASP A 98 -12.14 -11.72 -29.74
C ASP A 98 -12.95 -10.40 -29.64
N ALA A 99 -14.27 -10.48 -29.77
CA ALA A 99 -15.19 -9.38 -29.56
C ALA A 99 -15.17 -8.85 -28.10
N ASP A 100 -15.07 -9.73 -27.11
CA ASP A 100 -15.03 -9.34 -25.70
C ASP A 100 -13.70 -8.70 -25.33
N LEU A 101 -12.60 -9.17 -25.92
CA LEU A 101 -11.29 -8.53 -25.80
C LEU A 101 -11.33 -7.09 -26.33
N ALA A 102 -11.92 -6.87 -27.51
CA ALA A 102 -12.08 -5.54 -28.07
C ALA A 102 -12.95 -4.62 -27.20
N ALA A 103 -14.00 -5.16 -26.57
CA ALA A 103 -14.85 -4.41 -25.65
C ALA A 103 -14.07 -3.97 -24.39
N ILE A 104 -13.27 -4.88 -23.81
CA ILE A 104 -12.44 -4.58 -22.64
C ILE A 104 -11.36 -3.53 -22.99
N GLU A 105 -10.71 -3.64 -24.14
CA GLU A 105 -9.73 -2.64 -24.60
C GLU A 105 -10.34 -1.24 -24.72
N ASN A 106 -11.56 -1.14 -25.25
CA ASN A 106 -12.27 0.13 -25.37
C ASN A 106 -12.66 0.71 -24.00
N GLN A 107 -13.02 -0.14 -23.04
CA GLN A 107 -13.27 0.29 -21.67
C GLN A 107 -12.00 0.82 -21.00
N ILE A 108 -10.86 0.16 -21.18
CA ILE A 108 -9.55 0.62 -20.67
C ILE A 108 -9.19 1.99 -21.28
N ARG A 109 -9.35 2.16 -22.60
CA ARG A 109 -9.16 3.47 -23.27
C ARG A 109 -10.06 4.56 -22.69
N SER A 110 -11.34 4.28 -22.49
CA SER A 110 -12.28 5.25 -21.92
C SER A 110 -11.89 5.67 -20.50
N LEU A 111 -11.55 4.72 -19.63
CA LEU A 111 -11.14 5.00 -18.25
C LEU A 111 -9.84 5.79 -18.17
N THR A 112 -8.86 5.45 -19.00
CA THR A 112 -7.59 6.19 -19.07
C THR A 112 -7.78 7.63 -19.51
N GLU A 113 -8.64 7.88 -20.51
CA GLU A 113 -8.99 9.24 -20.95
C GLU A 113 -9.70 10.04 -19.83
N GLN A 114 -10.61 9.42 -19.09
CA GLN A 114 -11.29 10.05 -17.95
C GLN A 114 -10.30 10.46 -16.85
N LEU A 115 -9.35 9.59 -16.50
CA LEU A 115 -8.29 9.89 -15.53
C LEU A 115 -7.42 11.05 -16.00
N GLU A 116 -7.04 11.09 -17.27
CA GLU A 116 -6.25 12.19 -17.82
C GLU A 116 -7.03 13.52 -17.79
N ARG A 117 -8.31 13.49 -18.17
CA ARG A 117 -9.20 14.66 -18.12
C ARG A 117 -9.34 15.21 -16.70
N LYS A 118 -9.53 14.33 -15.70
CA LYS A 118 -9.58 14.73 -14.28
C LYS A 118 -8.25 15.29 -13.78
N ARG A 119 -7.10 14.68 -14.15
CA ARG A 119 -5.76 15.20 -13.81
C ARG A 119 -5.52 16.59 -14.39
N ARG A 120 -5.86 16.81 -15.67
CA ARG A 120 -5.76 18.14 -16.32
C ARG A 120 -6.68 19.17 -15.65
N SER A 121 -7.90 18.79 -15.28
CA SER A 121 -8.85 19.67 -14.57
C SER A 121 -8.34 20.08 -13.18
N LYS A 122 -7.78 19.13 -12.40
CA LYS A 122 -7.21 19.42 -11.07
C LYS A 122 -6.06 20.41 -11.12
N LYS A 123 -5.16 20.28 -12.11
CA LYS A 123 -4.04 21.22 -12.31
C LYS A 123 -4.51 22.66 -12.55
N ARG A 124 -5.63 22.85 -13.27
CA ARG A 124 -6.17 24.19 -13.54
C ARG A 124 -6.79 24.84 -12.30
N ARG A 125 -7.42 24.07 -11.42
CA ARG A 125 -8.01 24.59 -10.17
C ARG A 125 -6.96 25.06 -9.18
N ALA A 126 -5.86 24.32 -9.02
CA ALA A 126 -4.75 24.71 -8.14
C ALA A 126 -4.10 26.05 -8.50
N ILE A 127 -4.12 26.43 -9.79
CA ILE A 127 -3.58 27.72 -10.26
C ILE A 127 -4.58 28.87 -10.06
N ALA A 128 -5.89 28.58 -10.09
CA ALA A 128 -6.91 29.60 -9.86
C ALA A 128 -7.00 30.01 -8.38
N ASP A 129 -6.85 29.05 -7.46
CA ASP A 129 -6.96 29.30 -6.01
C ASP A 129 -5.77 30.07 -5.44
N THR A 130 -4.59 29.99 -6.06
CA THR A 130 -3.40 30.78 -5.64
C THR A 130 -3.45 32.25 -6.06
N ARG A 131 -4.51 32.68 -6.78
CA ARG A 131 -4.67 34.07 -7.23
C ARG A 131 -5.55 34.93 -6.30
N VAL A 132 -6.11 34.37 -5.23
CA VAL A 132 -6.90 35.12 -4.24
C VAL A 132 -6.00 35.47 -3.04
N LYS A 133 -5.65 36.76 -2.97
CA LYS A 133 -4.97 37.47 -1.86
C LYS A 133 -3.62 36.89 -1.42
N LYS A 134 -2.55 37.44 -2.02
CA LYS A 134 -1.21 37.47 -1.43
C LYS A 134 -1.27 38.22 -0.10
N GLU A 135 -1.64 37.55 0.98
CA GLU A 135 -1.17 37.94 2.30
C GLU A 135 0.20 37.33 2.55
N LYS A 136 1.01 38.16 3.16
CA LYS A 136 2.46 38.14 3.29
C LYS A 136 2.87 37.08 4.30
N LEU A 137 2.85 35.80 3.92
CA LEU A 137 3.44 34.75 4.76
C LEU A 137 4.96 34.83 4.63
N GLN A 138 5.59 35.15 5.77
CA GLN A 138 7.02 35.12 5.96
C GLN A 138 7.57 33.77 5.51
N GLU A 139 8.59 33.81 4.65
CA GLU A 139 9.39 32.66 4.27
C GLU A 139 9.98 32.03 5.54
N LEU A 140 9.47 30.86 5.92
CA LEU A 140 10.16 29.97 6.84
C LEU A 140 11.15 29.18 5.99
N ASP A 141 12.43 29.55 6.10
CA ASP A 141 13.56 28.79 5.57
C ASP A 141 13.61 27.41 6.24
N ILE A 142 12.94 26.44 5.62
CA ILE A 142 13.12 25.04 5.98
C ILE A 142 14.47 24.62 5.36
N HIS A 143 15.53 24.69 6.17
CA HIS A 143 16.81 24.07 5.87
C HIS A 143 16.58 22.55 5.77
N ILE A 144 16.47 22.05 4.55
CA ILE A 144 16.56 20.63 4.24
C ILE A 144 18.01 20.26 4.49
N GLY A 145 18.29 19.84 5.73
CA GLY A 145 19.61 19.36 6.15
C GLY A 145 20.06 18.23 5.23
N GLU A 146 21.27 18.40 4.71
CA GLU A 146 22.04 17.38 4.00
C GLU A 146 21.96 16.07 4.79
N SER A 147 21.44 15.03 4.15
CA SER A 147 21.44 13.69 4.73
C SER A 147 22.80 13.08 4.42
N ASP A 148 23.64 12.92 5.45
CA ASP A 148 24.90 12.18 5.34
C ASP A 148 24.62 10.75 4.83
N ILE A 149 24.96 10.50 3.58
CA ILE A 149 24.95 9.17 2.98
C ILE A 149 26.26 8.51 3.41
N ILE A 150 26.18 7.54 4.32
CA ILE A 150 27.33 6.72 4.70
C ILE A 150 27.45 5.59 3.66
N GLU A 151 28.49 5.64 2.82
CA GLU A 151 28.91 4.50 2.00
C GLU A 151 29.64 3.48 2.87
N LEU A 152 29.20 2.22 2.82
CA LEU A 152 29.90 1.09 3.41
C LEU A 152 30.70 0.40 2.31
N THR A 153 32.02 0.57 2.34
CA THR A 153 33.01 -0.18 1.52
C THR A 153 33.52 -1.40 2.26
#